data_AF-A0A3D4PTZ0-F1
#
_entry.id   AF-A0A3D4PTZ0-F1
#
_cell.length_a   1.000
_cell.length_b   1.000
_cell.length_c   1.000
_cell.angle_alpha   90.00
_cell.angle_beta   90.00
_cell.angle_gamma   90.00
#
_symmetry.space_group_name_H-M   'P 1'
#
loop_
_entity.id
_entity.type
_entity.pdbx_description
1 polymer ?
#
loop_
_entity_poly.entity_id
_entity_poly.type
_entity_poly.pdbx_seq_one_letter_code
_entity_poly.pdbx_strand_id
1 'polypeptide(L)'
;MIRGVSDEDVRAGQFRYDVALSFAGEDRAFVEVTAAKLRELGVRVFYDDYEKVELWGKDLYEHLDYVYQRAARFCVIFVSEHYARKVWTNHERKSAQARAITEAGEYLLPFRFDETELPSLRRTVGYLDSSTVDAATLAALINMKLGPRVREKYFPPEPDALFEALDATADEEKEAVRGVASGFMLSLGRMTEEERWLLGTIFAVGCPSEMPQNMHVELDIIRRDLAMPIAEVQSKLRGMSALGVEMEIRESGDEGASHEDATIAISWSDHTIHPDDSLAQEFAFERSTEIAAAMLEVGMDHYCLECARDRIVAMDFSGLAQND
;
A
#
# COMPACT_ATOMS: atom_id res chain seq x y z
N MET A 1 20.77 -10.96 16.52
CA MET A 1 21.18 -10.26 15.29
C MET A 1 20.76 -11.10 14.11
N ILE A 2 19.57 -10.85 13.57
CA ILE A 2 19.11 -11.47 12.32
C ILE A 2 19.70 -10.60 11.21
N ARG A 3 20.64 -11.15 10.44
CA ARG A 3 21.16 -10.49 9.24
C ARG A 3 20.01 -10.38 8.24
N GLY A 4 19.73 -9.17 7.78
CA GLY A 4 18.77 -8.91 6.71
C GLY A 4 19.13 -9.70 5.44
N VAL A 5 18.09 -10.07 4.71
CA VAL A 5 18.17 -10.76 3.42
C VAL A 5 18.98 -9.90 2.45
N SER A 6 19.94 -10.50 1.73
CA SER A 6 20.64 -9.83 0.63
C SER A 6 19.71 -9.65 -0.56
N ASP A 7 19.63 -8.43 -1.10
CA ASP A 7 18.74 -8.05 -2.23
C ASP A 7 18.95 -8.86 -3.52
N GLU A 8 20.02 -9.66 -3.64
CA GLU A 8 20.40 -10.34 -4.89
C GLU A 8 19.57 -11.59 -5.23
N ASP A 9 18.83 -12.19 -4.29
CA ASP A 9 18.12 -13.48 -4.50
C ASP A 9 16.59 -13.34 -4.69
N VAL A 10 16.04 -12.13 -4.58
CA VAL A 10 14.59 -11.90 -4.72
C VAL A 10 14.26 -11.58 -6.18
N ARG A 11 13.26 -12.27 -6.75
CA ARG A 11 12.84 -12.03 -8.15
C ARG A 11 12.47 -10.55 -8.33
N ALA A 12 13.15 -9.87 -9.26
CA ALA A 12 12.87 -8.49 -9.63
C ALA A 12 11.84 -8.43 -10.78
N GLY A 13 10.84 -7.55 -10.67
CA GLY A 13 9.83 -7.35 -11.71
C GLY A 13 8.48 -6.86 -11.17
N GLN A 14 7.60 -6.43 -12.07
CA GLN A 14 6.21 -6.13 -11.73
C GLN A 14 5.42 -7.44 -11.62
N PHE A 15 5.07 -7.82 -10.39
CA PHE A 15 4.22 -8.97 -10.12
C PHE A 15 2.78 -8.52 -9.89
N ARG A 16 1.83 -9.33 -10.37
CA ARG A 16 0.40 -9.14 -10.10
C ARG A 16 0.09 -9.40 -8.62
N TYR A 17 0.76 -10.41 -8.05
CA TYR A 17 0.64 -10.80 -6.67
C TYR A 17 1.99 -10.68 -5.96
N ASP A 18 1.95 -10.28 -4.70
CA ASP A 18 3.12 -10.31 -3.85
C ASP A 18 3.39 -11.76 -3.39
N VAL A 19 2.32 -12.48 -3.04
CA VAL A 19 2.40 -13.87 -2.57
C VAL A 19 1.27 -14.69 -3.16
N ALA A 20 1.59 -15.91 -3.62
CA ALA A 20 0.61 -16.94 -3.92
C ALA A 20 0.55 -17.98 -2.79
N LEU A 21 -0.66 -18.39 -2.42
CA LEU A 21 -0.89 -19.42 -1.40
C LEU A 21 -1.25 -20.75 -2.09
N SER A 22 -0.36 -21.74 -1.97
CA SER A 22 -0.56 -23.08 -2.54
C SER A 22 -0.88 -24.08 -1.43
N PHE A 23 -2.12 -24.59 -1.41
CA PHE A 23 -2.62 -25.43 -0.32
C PHE A 23 -3.60 -26.50 -0.82
N ALA A 24 -3.89 -27.50 0.02
CA ALA A 24 -4.96 -28.46 -0.22
C ALA A 24 -6.27 -27.92 0.34
N GLY A 25 -7.41 -28.25 -0.26
CA GLY A 25 -8.71 -27.74 0.18
C GLY A 25 -9.04 -28.06 1.64
N GLU A 26 -8.48 -29.15 2.19
CA GLU A 26 -8.58 -29.50 3.61
C GLU A 26 -7.92 -28.50 4.56
N ASP A 27 -6.88 -27.80 4.11
CA ASP A 27 -6.11 -26.85 4.91
C ASP A 27 -6.71 -25.41 4.84
N ARG A 28 -7.83 -25.24 4.13
CA ARG A 28 -8.42 -23.93 3.78
C ARG A 28 -8.66 -23.03 4.99
N ALA A 29 -9.16 -23.57 6.10
CA ALA A 29 -9.51 -22.76 7.27
C ALA A 29 -8.32 -21.95 7.80
N PHE A 30 -7.11 -22.53 7.81
CA PHE A 30 -5.90 -21.82 8.24
C PHE A 30 -5.43 -20.81 7.18
N VAL A 31 -5.48 -21.22 5.90
CA VAL A 31 -5.01 -20.41 4.78
C VAL A 31 -5.89 -19.18 4.57
N GLU A 32 -7.20 -19.30 4.77
CA GLU A 32 -8.15 -18.20 4.67
C GLU A 32 -7.85 -17.11 5.71
N VAL A 33 -7.61 -17.49 6.97
CA VAL A 33 -7.22 -16.55 8.03
C VAL A 33 -5.88 -15.89 7.69
N THR A 34 -4.91 -16.65 7.20
CA THR A 34 -3.61 -16.10 6.76
C THR A 34 -3.80 -15.11 5.61
N ALA A 35 -4.65 -15.43 4.62
CA ALA A 35 -4.94 -14.58 3.46
C ALA A 35 -5.63 -13.28 3.87
N ALA A 36 -6.57 -13.34 4.82
CA ALA A 36 -7.23 -12.18 5.38
C ALA A 36 -6.23 -11.26 6.10
N LYS A 37 -5.39 -11.81 6.98
CA LYS A 37 -4.35 -11.06 7.70
C LYS A 37 -3.33 -10.44 6.76
N LEU A 38 -2.93 -11.16 5.71
CA LEU A 38 -2.07 -10.60 4.67
C LEU A 38 -2.75 -9.44 3.93
N ARG A 39 -4.06 -9.49 3.66
CA ARG A 39 -4.82 -8.39 3.04
C ARG A 39 -5.04 -7.20 3.96
N GLU A 40 -5.16 -7.42 5.26
CA GLU A 40 -5.16 -6.35 6.27
C GLU A 40 -3.82 -5.61 6.25
N LEU A 41 -2.71 -6.35 6.19
CA LEU A 41 -1.38 -5.82 5.90
C LEU A 41 -1.22 -5.32 4.45
N GLY A 42 -2.29 -5.34 3.65
CA GLY A 42 -2.45 -5.00 2.23
C GLY A 42 -1.54 -5.68 1.22
N VAL A 43 -1.07 -6.88 1.54
CA VAL A 43 -0.40 -7.76 0.60
C VAL A 43 -1.37 -8.16 -0.52
N ARG A 44 -0.90 -8.10 -1.78
CA ARG A 44 -1.64 -8.63 -2.93
C ARG A 44 -1.50 -10.15 -2.95
N VAL A 45 -2.47 -10.84 -2.36
CA VAL A 45 -2.45 -12.29 -2.22
C VAL A 45 -3.21 -12.96 -3.34
N PHE A 46 -2.60 -13.94 -4.01
CA PHE A 46 -3.36 -14.91 -4.80
C PHE A 46 -3.92 -15.99 -3.88
N TYR A 47 -5.25 -16.00 -3.76
CA TYR A 47 -6.06 -16.97 -3.04
C TYR A 47 -7.29 -17.31 -3.89
N ASP A 48 -7.56 -18.59 -4.10
CA ASP A 48 -8.53 -19.07 -5.09
C ASP A 48 -9.95 -18.53 -4.86
N ASP A 49 -10.38 -18.37 -3.60
CA ASP A 49 -11.70 -17.81 -3.30
C ASP A 49 -11.83 -16.32 -3.64
N TYR A 50 -10.73 -15.56 -3.64
CA TYR A 50 -10.75 -14.15 -4.06
C TYR A 50 -10.85 -14.00 -5.58
N GLU A 51 -10.41 -15.00 -6.33
CA GLU A 51 -10.34 -14.98 -7.79
C GLU A 51 -11.47 -15.79 -8.46
N LYS A 52 -12.54 -16.12 -7.72
CA LYS A 52 -13.66 -16.97 -8.22
C LYS A 52 -14.20 -16.53 -9.58
N VAL A 53 -14.39 -15.23 -9.78
CA VAL A 53 -14.91 -14.67 -11.05
C VAL A 53 -13.90 -14.85 -12.17
N GLU A 54 -12.62 -14.60 -11.90
CA GLU A 54 -11.57 -14.75 -12.91
C GLU A 54 -11.26 -16.20 -13.25
N LEU A 55 -11.38 -17.11 -12.27
CA LEU A 55 -11.13 -18.54 -12.44
C LEU A 55 -12.32 -19.26 -13.06
N TRP A 56 -13.51 -18.65 -13.07
CA TRP A 56 -14.73 -19.28 -13.60
C TRP A 56 -14.59 -19.55 -15.10
N GLY A 57 -14.56 -20.84 -15.46
CA GLY A 57 -14.46 -21.30 -16.85
C GLY A 57 -13.04 -21.37 -17.40
N LYS A 58 -12.02 -21.00 -16.60
CA LYS A 58 -10.62 -21.20 -16.96
C LYS A 58 -10.14 -22.60 -16.56
N ASP A 59 -9.13 -23.09 -17.27
CA ASP A 59 -8.34 -24.20 -16.78
C ASP A 59 -7.55 -23.73 -15.55
N LEU A 60 -7.99 -24.18 -14.36
CA LEU A 60 -7.35 -23.85 -13.09
C LEU A 60 -5.87 -24.26 -13.07
N TYR A 61 -5.48 -25.32 -13.77
CA TYR A 61 -4.11 -25.81 -13.77
C TYR A 61 -3.17 -24.91 -14.56
N GLU A 62 -3.58 -24.49 -15.75
CA GLU A 62 -2.82 -23.56 -16.58
C GLU A 62 -2.69 -22.18 -15.90
N HIS A 63 -3.77 -21.72 -15.26
CA HIS A 63 -3.75 -20.46 -14.54
C HIS A 63 -2.85 -20.51 -13.29
N LEU A 64 -2.91 -21.59 -12.51
CA LEU A 64 -2.04 -21.78 -11.35
C LEU A 64 -0.56 -21.86 -11.77
N ASP A 65 -0.24 -22.54 -12.88
CA ASP A 65 1.12 -22.61 -13.40
C ASP A 65 1.64 -21.22 -13.81
N TYR A 66 0.81 -20.41 -14.48
CA TYR A 66 1.14 -19.02 -14.78
C TYR A 66 1.40 -18.20 -13.50
N VAL A 67 0.55 -18.35 -12.48
CA VAL A 67 0.71 -17.61 -11.22
C VAL A 67 2.02 -17.98 -10.53
N TYR A 68 2.34 -19.27 -10.42
CA TYR A 68 3.56 -19.74 -9.80
C TYR A 68 4.83 -19.41 -10.59
N GLN A 69 4.76 -19.39 -11.92
CA GLN A 69 5.95 -19.11 -12.72
C GLN A 69 6.20 -17.61 -12.90
N ARG A 70 5.15 -16.80 -13.01
CA ARG A 70 5.26 -15.43 -13.54
C ARG A 70 4.51 -14.35 -12.77
N ALA A 71 3.41 -14.68 -12.09
CA ALA A 71 2.52 -13.63 -11.57
C ALA A 71 2.75 -13.28 -10.10
N ALA A 72 3.42 -14.13 -9.32
CA ALA A 72 3.69 -13.91 -7.90
C ALA A 72 5.18 -13.71 -7.59
N ARG A 73 5.49 -12.80 -6.64
CA ARG A 73 6.88 -12.56 -6.18
C ARG A 73 7.41 -13.69 -5.29
N PHE A 74 6.57 -14.23 -4.40
CA PHE A 74 6.83 -15.46 -3.64
C PHE A 74 5.64 -16.43 -3.73
N CYS A 75 5.89 -17.72 -3.46
CA CYS A 75 4.85 -18.71 -3.27
C CYS A 75 5.03 -19.40 -1.92
N VAL A 76 4.00 -19.33 -1.08
CA VAL A 76 3.92 -20.09 0.17
C VAL A 76 3.28 -21.43 -0.14
N ILE A 77 4.03 -22.51 0.13
CA ILE A 77 3.55 -23.87 -0.07
C ILE A 77 3.17 -24.47 1.28
N PHE A 78 1.89 -24.72 1.46
CA PHE A 78 1.33 -25.32 2.66
C PHE A 78 1.42 -26.84 2.53
N VAL A 79 2.41 -27.43 3.19
CA VAL A 79 2.74 -28.84 3.13
C VAL A 79 1.94 -29.61 4.18
N SER A 80 1.11 -30.53 3.70
CA SER A 80 0.35 -31.50 4.49
C SER A 80 0.28 -32.84 3.76
N GLU A 81 -0.14 -33.90 4.45
CA GLU A 81 -0.43 -35.19 3.82
C GLU A 81 -1.45 -35.03 2.67
N HIS A 82 -2.45 -34.17 2.87
CA HIS A 82 -3.46 -33.85 1.86
C HIS A 82 -2.86 -33.16 0.63
N TYR A 83 -1.96 -32.20 0.84
CA TYR A 83 -1.24 -31.52 -0.22
C TYR A 83 -0.39 -32.50 -1.04
N ALA A 84 0.40 -33.32 -0.35
CA ALA A 84 1.23 -34.35 -0.96
C ALA A 84 0.42 -35.38 -1.76
N ARG A 85 -0.80 -35.71 -1.33
CA ARG A 85 -1.65 -36.70 -2.00
C ARG A 85 -2.46 -36.14 -3.16
N LYS A 86 -2.98 -34.92 -3.06
CA LYS A 86 -3.97 -34.37 -4.02
C LYS A 86 -3.39 -33.33 -4.97
N VAL A 87 -2.55 -32.44 -4.46
CA VAL A 87 -2.01 -31.33 -5.24
C VAL A 87 -0.73 -31.77 -5.94
N TRP A 88 0.11 -32.55 -5.24
CA TRP A 88 1.46 -32.95 -5.65
C TRP A 88 1.53 -34.19 -6.58
N THR A 89 0.56 -35.11 -6.53
CA THR A 89 0.65 -36.42 -7.22
C THR A 89 0.44 -36.40 -8.73
N ASN A 90 -0.08 -35.31 -9.29
CA ASN A 90 -0.44 -35.30 -10.72
C ASN A 90 0.84 -35.39 -11.59
N HIS A 91 0.99 -36.48 -12.35
CA HIS A 91 2.27 -36.97 -12.87
C HIS A 91 3.00 -36.03 -13.84
N GLU A 92 2.28 -35.19 -14.60
CA GLU A 92 2.87 -34.15 -15.46
C GLU A 92 3.41 -32.96 -14.64
N ARG A 93 2.80 -32.69 -13.47
CA ARG A 93 3.15 -31.57 -12.56
C ARG A 93 4.40 -31.84 -11.74
N LYS A 94 4.69 -33.09 -11.38
CA LYS A 94 5.90 -33.46 -10.59
C LYS A 94 7.19 -32.94 -11.22
N SER A 95 7.33 -33.04 -12.55
CA SER A 95 8.57 -32.69 -13.24
C SER A 95 8.73 -31.19 -13.49
N ALA A 96 7.63 -30.44 -13.59
CA ALA A 96 7.64 -28.98 -13.75
C ALA A 96 7.77 -28.28 -12.39
N GLN A 97 6.97 -28.68 -11.40
CA GLN A 97 7.07 -28.17 -10.03
C GLN A 97 8.38 -28.55 -9.37
N ALA A 98 8.90 -29.77 -9.53
CA ALA A 98 10.20 -30.13 -8.95
C ALA A 98 11.36 -29.31 -9.55
N ARG A 99 11.33 -29.00 -10.85
CA ARG A 99 12.31 -28.11 -11.48
C ARG A 99 12.16 -26.68 -10.97
N ALA A 100 10.93 -26.16 -10.97
CA ALA A 100 10.65 -24.85 -10.42
C ALA A 100 11.09 -24.75 -8.96
N ILE A 101 10.85 -25.74 -8.10
CA ILE A 101 11.30 -25.78 -6.69
C ILE A 101 12.82 -25.88 -6.57
N THR A 102 13.48 -26.63 -7.44
CA THR A 102 14.93 -26.80 -7.41
C THR A 102 15.66 -25.55 -7.91
N GLU A 103 15.06 -24.82 -8.86
CA GLU A 103 15.58 -23.60 -9.48
C GLU A 103 15.07 -22.31 -8.80
N ALA A 104 14.02 -22.40 -7.97
CA ALA A 104 13.32 -21.27 -7.35
C ALA A 104 14.15 -20.48 -6.33
N GLY A 105 15.19 -21.09 -5.75
CA GLY A 105 15.93 -20.46 -4.65
C GLY A 105 14.98 -20.02 -3.53
N GLU A 106 15.00 -18.72 -3.18
CA GLU A 106 14.16 -18.14 -2.13
C GLU A 106 12.70 -17.87 -2.53
N TYR A 107 12.29 -18.13 -3.78
CA TYR A 107 10.91 -17.89 -4.25
C TYR A 107 9.86 -18.72 -3.50
N LEU A 108 10.20 -19.94 -3.09
CA LEU A 108 9.27 -20.86 -2.42
C LEU A 108 9.50 -20.86 -0.91
N LEU A 109 8.42 -20.60 -0.17
CA LEU A 109 8.39 -20.51 1.29
C LEU A 109 7.58 -21.68 1.86
N PRO A 110 8.23 -22.76 2.35
CA PRO A 110 7.52 -23.91 2.89
C PRO A 110 6.93 -23.62 4.27
N PHE A 111 5.64 -23.93 4.42
CA PHE A 111 4.93 -23.95 5.69
C PHE A 111 4.37 -25.35 5.93
N ARG A 112 4.74 -26.02 7.02
CA ARG A 112 4.37 -27.42 7.28
C ARG A 112 3.26 -27.53 8.30
N PHE A 113 2.20 -28.24 7.96
CA PHE A 113 1.16 -28.65 8.91
C PHE A 113 1.49 -29.95 9.64
N ASP A 114 2.33 -30.79 9.03
CA ASP A 114 2.74 -32.09 9.55
C ASP A 114 4.15 -32.49 9.05
N GLU A 115 4.59 -33.69 9.44
CA GLU A 115 5.90 -34.25 9.07
C GLU A 115 5.98 -34.77 7.62
N THR A 116 5.00 -34.46 6.76
CA THR A 116 5.01 -34.90 5.36
C THR A 116 6.21 -34.34 4.60
N GLU A 117 7.02 -35.22 4.01
CA GLU A 117 8.12 -34.83 3.13
C GLU A 117 7.64 -34.67 1.68
N LEU A 118 7.99 -33.55 1.04
CA LEU A 118 7.82 -33.38 -0.41
C LEU A 118 9.12 -33.81 -1.14
N PRO A 119 9.07 -34.79 -2.06
CA PRO A 119 10.26 -35.37 -2.70
C PRO A 119 11.21 -34.39 -3.40
N SER A 120 10.72 -33.22 -3.84
CA SER A 120 11.53 -32.23 -4.55
C SER A 120 11.98 -31.05 -3.69
N LEU A 121 11.55 -30.98 -2.43
CA LEU A 121 12.02 -29.96 -1.50
C LEU A 121 13.29 -30.46 -0.82
N ARG A 122 14.43 -29.79 -1.04
CA ARG A 122 15.69 -30.20 -0.39
C ARG A 122 15.53 -30.06 1.13
N ARG A 123 16.05 -31.02 1.88
CA ARG A 123 16.05 -31.00 3.36
C ARG A 123 16.78 -29.79 3.97
N THR A 124 17.57 -29.08 3.17
CA THR A 124 18.31 -27.87 3.58
C THR A 124 17.50 -26.57 3.44
N VAL A 125 16.29 -26.63 2.87
CA VAL A 125 15.40 -25.45 2.77
C VAL A 125 14.77 -25.20 4.13
N GLY A 126 14.92 -23.98 4.66
CA GLY A 126 14.25 -23.57 5.89
C GLY A 126 12.74 -23.55 5.72
N TYR A 127 12.01 -23.95 6.76
CA TYR A 127 10.55 -23.99 6.77
C TYR A 127 10.02 -23.40 8.08
N LEU A 128 8.76 -22.99 8.05
CA LEU A 128 7.96 -22.70 9.24
C LEU A 128 6.96 -23.84 9.43
N ASP A 129 6.46 -24.03 10.65
CA ASP A 129 5.47 -25.07 10.95
C ASP A 129 4.34 -24.55 11.83
N SER A 130 3.19 -25.21 11.72
CA SER A 130 1.97 -24.87 12.47
C SER A 130 2.06 -25.15 13.96
N SER A 131 3.07 -25.87 14.44
CA SER A 131 3.27 -26.14 15.87
C SER A 131 3.85 -24.94 16.62
N THR A 132 4.52 -24.04 15.88
CA THR A 132 5.20 -22.87 16.43
C THR A 132 4.69 -21.54 15.89
N VAL A 133 4.02 -21.53 14.74
CA VAL A 133 3.58 -20.31 14.04
C VAL A 133 2.09 -20.39 13.72
N ASP A 134 1.32 -19.44 14.24
CA ASP A 134 -0.10 -19.26 13.89
C ASP A 134 -0.27 -18.42 12.61
N ALA A 135 -1.51 -18.29 12.14
CA ALA A 135 -1.83 -17.62 10.87
C ALA A 135 -1.44 -16.12 10.86
N ALA A 136 -1.62 -15.42 11.99
CA ALA A 136 -1.27 -14.00 12.10
C ALA A 136 0.25 -13.81 12.09
N THR A 137 0.97 -14.62 12.87
CA THR A 137 2.45 -14.62 12.90
C THR A 137 3.02 -14.97 11.53
N LEU A 138 2.43 -15.96 10.84
CA LEU A 138 2.83 -16.31 9.48
C LEU A 138 2.65 -15.14 8.51
N ALA A 139 1.52 -14.44 8.57
CA ALA A 139 1.26 -13.27 7.74
C ALA A 139 2.29 -12.15 7.97
N ALA A 140 2.63 -11.87 9.22
CA ALA A 140 3.66 -10.89 9.59
C ALA A 140 5.05 -11.30 9.05
N LEU A 141 5.44 -12.57 9.22
CA LEU A 141 6.73 -13.08 8.72
C LEU A 141 6.82 -13.03 7.19
N ILE A 142 5.73 -13.35 6.49
CA ILE A 142 5.63 -13.22 5.04
C ILE A 142 5.79 -11.74 4.62
N ASN A 143 5.12 -10.82 5.33
CA ASN A 143 5.24 -9.38 5.07
C ASN A 143 6.69 -8.89 5.25
N MET A 144 7.36 -9.34 6.31
CA MET A 144 8.79 -9.04 6.52
C MET A 144 9.67 -9.62 5.41
N LYS A 145 9.39 -10.85 4.94
CA LYS A 145 10.14 -11.50 3.85
C LYS A 145 9.95 -10.77 2.51
N LEU A 146 8.77 -10.18 2.28
CA LEU A 146 8.49 -9.33 1.12
C LEU A 146 9.29 -8.02 1.10
N GLY A 147 9.70 -7.54 2.29
CA GLY A 147 10.40 -6.27 2.44
C GLY A 147 9.54 -5.04 2.10
N PRO A 148 10.17 -3.86 1.98
CA PRO A 148 9.49 -2.63 1.56
C PRO A 148 8.82 -2.84 0.21
N ARG A 149 7.55 -2.44 0.10
CA ARG A 149 6.78 -2.49 -1.15
C ARG A 149 6.15 -1.13 -1.37
N VAL A 150 6.06 -0.76 -2.64
CA VAL A 150 5.27 0.38 -3.09
C VAL A 150 4.07 -0.18 -3.84
N ARG A 151 2.87 0.17 -3.39
CA ARG A 151 1.59 -0.23 -4.01
C ARG A 151 1.07 0.90 -4.88
N GLU A 152 0.59 0.55 -6.06
CA GLU A 152 -0.07 1.54 -6.91
C GLU A 152 -1.53 1.72 -6.48
N LYS A 153 -1.93 2.97 -6.23
CA LYS A 153 -3.30 3.42 -5.97
C LYS A 153 -3.96 2.67 -4.82
N TYR A 154 -3.24 2.53 -3.71
CA TYR A 154 -3.69 1.77 -2.56
C TYR A 154 -4.05 2.69 -1.39
N PHE A 155 -5.30 2.56 -0.94
CA PHE A 155 -5.79 3.12 0.33
C PHE A 155 -6.26 1.94 1.20
N PRO A 156 -5.81 1.83 2.47
CA PRO A 156 -6.17 0.69 3.30
C PRO A 156 -7.67 0.71 3.65
N PRO A 157 -8.34 -0.46 3.69
CA PRO A 157 -9.75 -0.55 4.08
C PRO A 157 -10.02 0.00 5.49
N GLU A 158 -9.08 -0.23 6.41
CA GLU A 158 -9.10 0.28 7.78
C GLU A 158 -7.87 1.18 7.98
N PRO A 159 -8.00 2.50 7.75
CA PRO A 159 -6.91 3.46 7.94
C PRO A 159 -6.83 3.91 9.42
N ASP A 160 -6.59 3.00 10.34
CA ASP A 160 -6.63 3.27 11.79
C ASP A 160 -5.67 4.39 12.24
N ALA A 161 -4.48 4.48 11.65
CA ALA A 161 -3.53 5.54 11.97
C ALA A 161 -4.03 6.92 11.49
N LEU A 162 -4.82 6.97 10.41
CA LEU A 162 -5.48 8.20 9.96
C LEU A 162 -6.59 8.61 10.95
N PHE A 163 -7.40 7.65 11.41
CA PHE A 163 -8.46 7.93 12.38
C PHE A 163 -7.88 8.43 13.71
N GLU A 164 -6.80 7.81 14.18
CA GLU A 164 -6.08 8.22 15.37
C GLU A 164 -5.51 9.64 15.23
N ALA A 165 -4.86 9.96 14.09
CA ALA A 165 -4.30 11.27 13.85
C ALA A 165 -5.34 12.40 13.79
N LEU A 166 -6.59 12.08 13.47
CA LEU A 166 -7.70 13.04 13.35
C LEU A 166 -8.64 13.05 14.56
N ASP A 167 -8.33 12.28 15.59
CA ASP A 167 -9.17 12.03 16.78
C ASP A 167 -10.59 11.53 16.42
N ALA A 168 -10.74 10.78 15.32
CA ALA A 168 -12.02 10.24 14.85
C ALA A 168 -12.37 8.95 15.61
N THR A 169 -13.31 9.05 16.56
CA THR A 169 -13.62 7.94 17.48
C THR A 169 -14.97 7.30 17.22
N ALA A 170 -15.97 8.08 16.78
CA ALA A 170 -17.29 7.56 16.47
C ALA A 170 -17.34 6.94 15.06
N ASP A 171 -18.17 5.90 14.88
CA ASP A 171 -18.31 5.22 13.58
C ASP A 171 -18.74 6.19 12.45
N GLU A 172 -19.60 7.17 12.77
CA GLU A 172 -20.04 8.21 11.82
C GLU A 172 -18.88 9.14 11.42
N GLU A 173 -17.99 9.49 12.35
CA GLU A 173 -16.80 10.32 12.07
C GLU A 173 -15.81 9.55 11.20
N LYS A 174 -15.56 8.28 11.51
CA LYS A 174 -14.66 7.41 10.75
C LYS A 174 -15.14 7.21 9.31
N GLU A 175 -16.45 7.01 9.13
CA GLU A 175 -17.03 6.88 7.79
C GLU A 175 -16.88 8.17 6.99
N ALA A 176 -17.09 9.32 7.64
CA ALA A 176 -16.96 10.62 6.99
C ALA A 176 -15.49 10.93 6.60
N VAL A 177 -14.52 10.65 7.49
CA VAL A 177 -13.08 10.72 7.18
C VAL A 177 -12.72 9.81 6.00
N ARG A 178 -13.24 8.57 5.99
CA ARG A 178 -13.02 7.61 4.90
C ARG A 178 -13.58 8.10 3.56
N GLY A 179 -14.75 8.74 3.59
CA GLY A 179 -15.38 9.35 2.41
C GLY A 179 -14.51 10.43 1.79
N VAL A 180 -14.10 11.42 2.60
CA VAL A 180 -13.23 12.52 2.16
C VAL A 180 -11.86 12.01 1.69
N ALA A 181 -11.26 11.06 2.42
CA ALA A 181 -10.00 10.44 2.02
C ALA A 181 -10.09 9.72 0.66
N SER A 182 -11.23 9.08 0.38
CA SER A 182 -11.51 8.46 -0.91
C SER A 182 -11.67 9.50 -2.02
N GLY A 183 -12.30 10.64 -1.74
CA GLY A 183 -12.37 11.79 -2.65
C GLY A 183 -10.97 12.33 -2.98
N PHE A 184 -10.11 12.46 -1.98
CA PHE A 184 -8.73 12.89 -2.18
C PHE A 184 -7.92 11.90 -3.04
N MET A 185 -8.07 10.59 -2.81
CA MET A 185 -7.49 9.55 -3.66
C MET A 185 -7.91 9.68 -5.14
N LEU A 186 -9.17 10.05 -5.40
CA LEU A 186 -9.66 10.29 -6.76
C LEU A 186 -9.00 11.52 -7.39
N SER A 187 -8.81 12.60 -6.62
CA SER A 187 -8.09 13.80 -7.08
C SER A 187 -6.62 13.49 -7.39
N LEU A 188 -5.90 12.82 -6.48
CA LEU A 188 -4.52 12.37 -6.71
C LEU A 188 -4.42 11.47 -7.96
N GLY A 189 -5.41 10.61 -8.18
CA GLY A 189 -5.47 9.72 -9.35
C GLY A 189 -5.56 10.44 -10.70
N ARG A 190 -5.97 11.72 -10.71
CA ARG A 190 -6.04 12.58 -11.89
C ARG A 190 -4.83 13.49 -12.05
N MET A 191 -3.98 13.59 -11.04
CA MET A 191 -2.72 14.35 -11.06
C MET A 191 -1.61 13.55 -11.76
N THR A 192 -0.67 14.27 -12.34
CA THR A 192 0.64 13.74 -12.77
C THR A 192 1.52 13.37 -11.57
N GLU A 193 2.55 12.56 -11.79
CA GLU A 193 3.49 12.17 -10.72
C GLU A 193 4.17 13.39 -10.07
N GLU A 194 4.54 14.38 -10.87
CA GLU A 194 5.14 15.64 -10.38
C GLU A 194 4.15 16.47 -9.57
N GLU A 195 2.87 16.52 -9.96
CA GLU A 195 1.82 17.22 -9.21
C GLU A 195 1.55 16.56 -7.86
N ARG A 196 1.48 15.21 -7.81
CA ARG A 196 1.36 14.47 -6.55
C ARG A 196 2.55 14.75 -5.64
N TRP A 197 3.76 14.71 -6.20
CA TRP A 197 4.98 14.98 -5.45
C TRP A 197 5.05 16.41 -4.92
N LEU A 198 4.66 17.39 -5.74
CA LEU A 198 4.56 18.79 -5.33
C LEU A 198 3.59 18.96 -4.16
N LEU A 199 2.38 18.41 -4.28
CA LEU A 199 1.36 18.51 -3.23
C LEU A 199 1.84 17.83 -1.93
N GLY A 200 2.37 16.60 -2.04
CA GLY A 200 2.92 15.85 -0.92
C GLY A 200 4.06 16.59 -0.20
N THR A 201 4.94 17.24 -0.96
CA THR A 201 6.03 18.03 -0.38
C THR A 201 5.49 19.24 0.38
N ILE A 202 4.50 19.94 -0.17
CA ILE A 202 3.92 21.13 0.49
C ILE A 202 3.29 20.78 1.82
N PHE A 203 2.51 19.69 1.88
CA PHE A 203 1.94 19.24 3.16
C PHE A 203 3.02 18.74 4.12
N ALA A 204 4.08 18.09 3.63
CA ALA A 204 5.16 17.59 4.49
C ALA A 204 6.00 18.69 5.16
N VAL A 205 6.18 19.86 4.53
CA VAL A 205 7.00 20.97 5.05
C VAL A 205 6.19 22.21 5.45
N GLY A 206 4.86 22.14 5.31
CA GLY A 206 3.95 23.24 5.58
C GLY A 206 3.76 23.51 7.09
N CYS A 207 3.34 24.74 7.40
CA CYS A 207 2.97 25.16 8.73
C CYS A 207 1.46 24.97 8.97
N PRO A 208 1.05 24.16 9.97
CA PRO A 208 -0.36 23.85 10.21
C PRO A 208 -1.12 24.93 11.03
N SER A 209 -0.56 26.13 11.21
CA SER A 209 -1.11 27.14 12.14
C SER A 209 -2.51 27.66 11.80
N GLU A 210 -2.95 27.56 10.55
CA GLU A 210 -4.29 27.95 10.08
C GLU A 210 -5.14 26.74 9.66
N MET A 211 -4.80 25.54 10.13
CA MET A 211 -5.64 24.36 9.94
C MET A 211 -6.96 24.49 10.74
N PRO A 212 -8.08 23.97 10.23
CA PRO A 212 -8.23 23.14 9.02
C PRO A 212 -8.41 23.93 7.71
N GLN A 213 -8.32 25.26 7.71
CA GLN A 213 -8.67 26.06 6.52
C GLN A 213 -7.63 25.97 5.40
N ASN A 214 -6.35 26.01 5.73
CA ASN A 214 -5.25 25.89 4.78
C ASN A 214 -3.91 25.65 5.49
N MET A 215 -2.94 25.20 4.69
CA MET A 215 -1.54 24.98 5.06
C MET A 215 -0.67 26.04 4.38
N HIS A 216 0.30 26.63 5.09
CA HIS A 216 1.23 27.62 4.50
C HIS A 216 2.64 27.10 4.34
N VAL A 217 3.31 27.53 3.29
CA VAL A 217 4.74 27.26 3.11
C VAL A 217 5.41 28.40 2.37
N GLU A 218 6.66 28.71 2.72
CA GLU A 218 7.47 29.66 1.97
C GLU A 218 7.83 29.09 0.59
N LEU A 219 7.61 29.87 -0.48
CA LEU A 219 7.87 29.42 -1.84
C LEU A 219 9.34 29.04 -2.09
N ASP A 220 10.29 29.65 -1.37
CA ASP A 220 11.70 29.31 -1.51
C ASP A 220 12.04 27.92 -0.94
N ILE A 221 11.32 27.45 0.10
CA ILE A 221 11.48 26.08 0.62
C ILE A 221 11.08 25.07 -0.45
N ILE A 222 9.88 25.24 -1.05
CA ILE A 222 9.41 24.36 -2.13
C ILE A 222 10.39 24.37 -3.31
N ARG A 223 10.84 25.56 -3.73
CA ARG A 223 11.79 25.71 -4.85
C ARG A 223 13.08 24.93 -4.61
N ARG A 224 13.59 24.94 -3.38
CA ARG A 224 14.83 24.23 -3.00
C ARG A 224 14.62 22.73 -2.94
N ASP A 225 13.56 22.27 -2.30
CA ASP A 225 13.29 20.84 -2.08
C ASP A 225 12.93 20.12 -3.39
N LEU A 226 12.20 20.80 -4.27
CA LEU A 226 11.78 20.23 -5.56
C LEU A 226 12.73 20.55 -6.72
N ALA A 227 13.73 21.42 -6.51
CA ALA A 227 14.55 22.01 -7.56
C ALA A 227 13.71 22.59 -8.73
N MET A 228 12.50 23.08 -8.43
CA MET A 228 11.50 23.54 -9.38
C MET A 228 11.38 25.07 -9.32
N PRO A 229 11.46 25.81 -10.45
CA PRO A 229 11.27 27.26 -10.44
C PRO A 229 9.90 27.68 -9.87
N ILE A 230 9.84 28.80 -9.15
CA ILE A 230 8.60 29.29 -8.51
C ILE A 230 7.46 29.46 -9.54
N ALA A 231 7.76 29.95 -10.74
CA ALA A 231 6.76 30.10 -11.80
C ALA A 231 6.13 28.76 -12.21
N GLU A 232 6.93 27.68 -12.20
CA GLU A 232 6.46 26.34 -12.50
C GLU A 232 5.63 25.75 -11.35
N VAL A 233 6.08 25.91 -10.10
CA VAL A 233 5.30 25.57 -8.89
C VAL A 233 3.91 26.20 -8.96
N GLN A 234 3.83 27.51 -9.15
CA GLN A 234 2.57 28.23 -9.24
C GLN A 234 1.72 27.78 -10.44
N SER A 235 2.34 27.47 -11.57
CA SER A 235 1.62 26.99 -12.76
C SER A 235 0.97 25.63 -12.51
N LYS A 236 1.69 24.69 -11.87
CA LYS A 236 1.16 23.36 -11.53
C LYS A 236 0.04 23.46 -10.51
N LEU A 237 0.23 24.22 -9.43
CA LEU A 237 -0.81 24.42 -8.40
C LEU A 237 -2.10 25.02 -9.00
N ARG A 238 -2.01 26.05 -9.84
CA ARG A 238 -3.18 26.60 -10.54
C ARG A 238 -3.85 25.57 -11.47
N GLY A 239 -3.07 24.71 -12.11
CA GLY A 239 -3.56 23.61 -12.95
C GLY A 239 -4.40 22.58 -12.18
N MET A 240 -4.16 22.45 -10.87
CA MET A 240 -4.89 21.52 -9.99
C MET A 240 -6.18 22.11 -9.39
N SER A 241 -6.57 23.34 -9.72
CA SER A 241 -7.83 23.95 -9.25
C SER A 241 -9.06 23.09 -9.54
N ALA A 242 -9.15 22.50 -10.75
CA ALA A 242 -10.24 21.59 -11.11
C ALA A 242 -10.25 20.26 -10.33
N LEU A 243 -9.18 19.96 -9.58
CA LEU A 243 -9.02 18.79 -8.72
C LEU A 243 -9.25 19.12 -7.23
N GLY A 244 -9.71 20.34 -6.93
CA GLY A 244 -10.02 20.82 -5.58
C GLY A 244 -8.87 21.50 -4.86
N VAL A 245 -7.72 21.71 -5.51
CA VAL A 245 -6.58 22.42 -4.91
C VAL A 245 -6.75 23.93 -5.11
N GLU A 246 -6.93 24.66 -4.03
CA GLU A 246 -6.95 26.13 -4.06
C GLU A 246 -5.61 26.68 -3.54
N MET A 247 -5.16 27.78 -4.14
CA MET A 247 -3.94 28.46 -3.71
C MET A 247 -4.11 29.97 -3.61
N GLU A 248 -3.52 30.54 -2.56
CA GLU A 248 -3.40 31.98 -2.36
C GLU A 248 -1.93 32.35 -2.15
N ILE A 249 -1.44 33.38 -2.83
CA ILE A 249 -0.08 33.90 -2.62
C ILE A 249 -0.18 35.10 -1.68
N ARG A 250 0.58 35.06 -0.59
CA ARG A 250 0.69 36.12 0.42
C ARG A 250 2.09 36.71 0.33
N GLU A 251 2.20 37.96 -0.10
CA GLU A 251 3.46 38.69 -0.10
C GLU A 251 3.70 39.26 1.31
N SER A 252 4.94 39.14 1.81
CA SER A 252 5.34 39.77 3.07
C SER A 252 5.20 41.29 2.94
N GLY A 253 4.29 41.87 3.72
CA GLY A 253 4.04 43.31 3.72
C GLY A 253 5.21 44.09 4.32
N ASP A 254 6.22 44.39 3.52
CA ASP A 254 7.10 45.54 3.74
C ASP A 254 7.63 46.06 2.40
N GLU A 255 7.57 47.39 2.23
CA GLU A 255 8.08 48.10 1.06
C GLU A 255 9.60 47.91 0.96
N GLY A 256 10.04 46.85 0.27
CA GLY A 256 11.46 46.56 0.06
C GLY A 256 11.84 45.08 0.03
N ALA A 257 10.92 44.15 0.33
CA ALA A 257 11.20 42.73 0.19
C ALA A 257 11.35 42.35 -1.29
N SER A 258 12.47 41.71 -1.64
CA SER A 258 12.58 40.92 -2.87
C SER A 258 11.44 39.90 -2.89
N HIS A 259 11.06 39.38 -4.06
CA HIS A 259 10.07 38.29 -4.21
C HIS A 259 10.49 36.95 -3.50
N GLU A 260 11.42 37.00 -2.54
CA GLU A 260 12.03 35.86 -1.85
C GLU A 260 11.22 35.42 -0.61
N ASP A 261 10.38 36.27 -0.02
CA ASP A 261 9.60 35.98 1.21
C ASP A 261 8.11 35.63 0.94
N ALA A 262 7.75 35.29 -0.29
CA ALA A 262 6.36 34.99 -0.64
C ALA A 262 5.93 33.63 -0.06
N THR A 263 4.84 33.65 0.71
CA THR A 263 4.21 32.46 1.29
C THR A 263 3.03 32.03 0.41
N ILE A 264 2.84 30.74 0.24
CA ILE A 264 1.65 30.18 -0.40
C ILE A 264 0.76 29.52 0.66
N ALA A 265 -0.53 29.84 0.64
CA ALA A 265 -1.57 29.10 1.34
C ALA A 265 -2.19 28.09 0.39
N ILE A 266 -2.34 26.84 0.82
CA ILE A 266 -2.98 25.78 0.04
C ILE A 266 -4.07 25.13 0.86
N SER A 267 -5.20 24.90 0.21
CA SER A 267 -6.28 24.05 0.72
C SER A 267 -6.65 23.02 -0.33
N TRP A 268 -7.26 21.94 0.14
CA TRP A 268 -7.96 20.99 -0.71
C TRP A 268 -9.40 20.83 -0.23
N SER A 269 -10.34 20.88 -1.18
CA SER A 269 -11.77 20.71 -0.94
C SER A 269 -12.32 19.57 -1.79
N ASP A 270 -13.07 18.66 -1.16
CA ASP A 270 -13.76 17.59 -1.89
C ASP A 270 -14.98 18.15 -2.64
N HIS A 271 -14.91 18.23 -3.96
CA HIS A 271 -16.06 18.65 -4.78
C HIS A 271 -17.02 17.51 -5.15
N THR A 272 -16.77 16.29 -4.66
CA THR A 272 -17.58 15.10 -4.98
C THR A 272 -18.67 14.81 -3.95
N ILE A 273 -18.57 15.39 -2.76
CA ILE A 273 -19.52 15.21 -1.65
C ILE A 273 -20.39 16.47 -1.51
N HIS A 274 -21.72 16.30 -1.40
CA HIS A 274 -22.65 17.42 -1.22
C HIS A 274 -22.91 17.64 0.28
N PRO A 275 -22.86 18.87 0.80
CA PRO A 275 -22.99 19.16 2.24
C PRO A 275 -24.39 18.90 2.83
N ASP A 276 -25.38 18.50 2.03
CA ASP A 276 -26.75 18.25 2.49
C ASP A 276 -26.95 16.87 3.15
N ASP A 277 -25.93 16.02 3.13
CA ASP A 277 -25.94 14.75 3.84
C ASP A 277 -25.43 14.99 5.28
N SER A 278 -26.18 14.54 6.30
CA SER A 278 -25.90 14.52 7.77
C SER A 278 -24.88 15.50 8.39
N LEU A 279 -25.16 16.00 9.61
CA LEU A 279 -24.24 16.81 10.43
C LEU A 279 -22.80 16.24 10.56
N ALA A 280 -22.64 14.92 10.58
CA ALA A 280 -21.32 14.27 10.62
C ALA A 280 -20.52 14.44 9.31
N GLN A 281 -21.20 14.47 8.15
CA GLN A 281 -20.56 14.74 6.87
C GLN A 281 -20.26 16.22 6.66
N GLU A 282 -21.11 17.13 7.16
CA GLU A 282 -20.79 18.57 7.19
C GLU A 282 -19.49 18.83 7.97
N PHE A 283 -19.33 18.22 9.15
CA PHE A 283 -18.11 18.33 9.95
C PHE A 283 -16.86 17.78 9.24
N ALA A 284 -16.95 16.60 8.62
CA ALA A 284 -15.82 16.04 7.89
C ALA A 284 -15.50 16.83 6.61
N PHE A 285 -16.52 17.38 5.95
CA PHE A 285 -16.36 18.23 4.77
C PHE A 285 -15.56 19.50 5.10
N GLU A 286 -15.88 20.17 6.22
CA GLU A 286 -15.12 21.34 6.70
C GLU A 286 -13.64 21.02 7.02
N ARG A 287 -13.33 19.75 7.29
CA ARG A 287 -11.97 19.25 7.58
C ARG A 287 -11.27 18.67 6.36
N SER A 288 -11.74 18.92 5.13
CA SER A 288 -11.16 18.33 3.90
C SER A 288 -9.65 18.52 3.77
N THR A 289 -9.17 19.74 4.03
CA THR A 289 -7.72 20.03 3.95
C THR A 289 -6.94 19.32 5.06
N GLU A 290 -7.50 19.24 6.25
CA GLU A 290 -6.91 18.53 7.38
C GLU A 290 -6.80 17.02 7.13
N ILE A 291 -7.85 16.42 6.58
CA ILE A 291 -7.86 15.00 6.22
C ILE A 291 -6.82 14.73 5.11
N ALA A 292 -6.77 15.56 4.07
CA ALA A 292 -5.78 15.42 3.00
C ALA A 292 -4.34 15.58 3.51
N ALA A 293 -4.09 16.54 4.41
CA ALA A 293 -2.80 16.73 5.06
C ALA A 293 -2.41 15.52 5.91
N ALA A 294 -3.31 15.06 6.79
CA ALA A 294 -3.07 13.91 7.65
C ALA A 294 -2.80 12.62 6.85
N MET A 295 -3.49 12.42 5.72
CA MET A 295 -3.20 11.29 4.82
C MET A 295 -1.77 11.31 4.29
N LEU A 296 -1.26 12.49 3.90
CA LEU A 296 0.09 12.64 3.37
C LEU A 296 1.14 12.58 4.46
N GLU A 297 0.91 13.21 5.61
CA GLU A 297 1.83 13.22 6.74
C GLU A 297 1.96 11.82 7.37
N VAL A 298 0.84 11.25 7.84
CA VAL A 298 0.83 9.93 8.51
C VAL A 298 1.20 8.82 7.53
N GLY A 299 0.75 8.92 6.28
CA GLY A 299 1.07 7.93 5.25
C GLY A 299 2.57 7.85 4.94
N MET A 300 3.33 8.91 5.26
CA MET A 300 4.74 9.05 4.90
C MET A 300 5.71 9.10 6.09
N ASP A 301 5.23 9.27 7.33
CA ASP A 301 6.04 9.52 8.54
C ASP A 301 7.15 8.48 8.82
N HIS A 302 6.99 7.25 8.34
CA HIS A 302 7.95 6.16 8.59
C HIS A 302 8.92 5.88 7.45
N TYR A 303 8.99 6.76 6.45
CA TYR A 303 9.82 6.57 5.26
C TYR A 303 10.90 7.64 5.13
N CYS A 304 12.04 7.27 4.55
CA CYS A 304 12.98 8.27 4.07
C CYS A 304 12.35 9.07 2.92
N LEU A 305 12.90 10.25 2.61
CA LEU A 305 12.35 11.15 1.59
C LEU A 305 12.18 10.49 0.21
N GLU A 306 13.10 9.61 -0.19
CA GLU A 306 13.01 8.88 -1.46
C GLU A 306 11.87 7.84 -1.44
N CYS A 307 11.74 7.07 -0.36
CA CYS A 307 10.63 6.12 -0.21
C CYS A 307 9.27 6.82 -0.07
N ALA A 308 9.22 7.97 0.62
CA ALA A 308 8.02 8.80 0.71
C ALA A 308 7.60 9.31 -0.68
N ARG A 309 8.57 9.75 -1.49
CA ARG A 309 8.34 10.16 -2.88
C ARG A 309 7.73 9.03 -3.71
N ASP A 310 8.37 7.86 -3.71
CA ASP A 310 7.89 6.71 -4.49
C ASP A 310 6.45 6.33 -4.10
N ARG A 311 6.12 6.42 -2.81
CA ARG A 311 4.79 6.13 -2.28
C ARG A 311 3.76 7.20 -2.64
N ILE A 312 4.07 8.48 -2.49
CA ILE A 312 3.17 9.56 -2.94
C ILE A 312 2.89 9.47 -4.44
N VAL A 313 3.95 9.25 -5.23
CA VAL A 313 3.84 9.08 -6.68
C VAL A 313 2.99 7.86 -7.01
N ALA A 314 3.20 6.73 -6.36
CA ALA A 314 2.38 5.54 -6.57
C ALA A 314 0.98 5.63 -5.95
N MET A 315 0.73 6.60 -5.06
CA MET A 315 -0.45 6.67 -4.18
C MET A 315 -0.56 5.43 -3.29
N ASP A 316 0.54 5.07 -2.64
CA ASP A 316 0.62 4.01 -1.64
C ASP A 316 0.42 4.56 -0.21
N PHE A 317 -0.82 4.58 0.25
CA PHE A 317 -1.16 4.99 1.62
C PHE A 317 -1.25 3.79 2.58
N SER A 318 -0.53 2.71 2.30
CA SER A 318 -0.48 1.54 3.19
C SER A 318 0.05 1.84 4.59
N GLY A 319 0.79 2.94 4.78
CA GLY A 319 1.22 3.41 6.10
C GLY A 319 0.08 3.87 7.01
N LEU A 320 -1.12 4.09 6.47
CA LEU A 320 -2.28 4.53 7.27
C LEU A 320 -2.96 3.40 8.05
N ALA A 321 -2.61 2.14 7.81
CA ALA A 321 -3.08 1.02 8.62
C ALA A 321 -2.13 0.82 9.82
N GLN A 322 -2.65 0.58 11.02
CA GLN A 322 -1.81 0.17 12.15
C GLN A 322 -1.15 -1.17 11.83
N ASN A 323 0.18 -1.23 11.92
CA ASN A 323 0.91 -2.49 11.96
C ASN A 323 1.04 -2.90 13.43
N ASP A 324 0.05 -3.65 13.94
CA ASP A 324 0.24 -4.44 15.16
C ASP A 324 1.28 -5.56 14.94
#